data_AF-A0A944R8Q9-F1
#
_entry.id   AF-A0A944R8Q9-F1
#
_cell.length_a   1.000
_cell.length_b   1.000
_cell.length_c   1.000
_cell.angle_alpha   90.00
_cell.angle_beta   90.00
_cell.angle_gamma   90.00
#
_symmetry.space_group_name_H-M   'P 1'
#
loop_
_entity.id
_entity.type
_entity.pdbx_description
1 polymer ?
#
loop_
_entity_poly.entity_id
_entity_poly.type
_entity_poly.pdbx_seq_one_letter_code
_entity_poly.pdbx_strand_id
1 'polypeptide(L)'
;MRKLIVLSCVFLILSGILLAYPELFPWAEESSATSLLHIWAGFFFLVIFPMYSWDHIRGHADRLKQFSLLTASGIVQFFSGLGLIVSGIPLLLYGTDVLDFPREIHLGLTFVLAGSLVLHKFSRK
;
A
#
# COMPACT_ATOMS: atom_id res chain seq x y z
N MET A 1 16.23 2.84 -3.42
CA MET A 1 15.04 2.66 -2.57
C MET A 1 13.74 3.11 -3.22
N ARG A 2 13.59 4.36 -3.70
CA ARG A 2 12.30 4.84 -4.28
C ARG A 2 11.65 3.91 -5.32
N LYS A 3 12.39 3.47 -6.34
CA LYS A 3 11.85 2.58 -7.39
C LYS A 3 11.34 1.26 -6.80
N LEU A 4 12.05 0.72 -5.83
CA LEU A 4 11.71 -0.52 -5.14
C LEU A 4 10.43 -0.37 -4.31
N ILE A 5 10.27 0.72 -3.55
CA ILE A 5 9.00 1.02 -2.85
C ILE A 5 7.84 1.12 -3.82
N VAL A 6 8.01 1.87 -4.93
CA VAL A 6 6.94 2.04 -5.92
C VAL A 6 6.56 0.70 -6.55
N LEU A 7 7.55 -0.14 -6.90
CA LEU A 7 7.29 -1.48 -7.43
C LEU A 7 6.55 -2.35 -6.41
N SER A 8 6.98 -2.34 -5.13
CA SER A 8 6.28 -3.06 -4.06
C SER A 8 4.85 -2.57 -3.88
N CYS A 9 4.61 -1.25 -3.87
CA CYS A 9 3.25 -0.70 -3.81
C CYS A 9 2.40 -1.16 -4.99
N VAL A 10 2.90 -1.04 -6.22
CA VAL A 10 2.16 -1.43 -7.43
C VAL A 10 1.84 -2.92 -7.37
N PHE A 11 2.81 -3.76 -7.02
CA PHE A 11 2.60 -5.20 -6.88
C PHE A 11 1.54 -5.53 -5.83
N LEU A 12 1.65 -4.94 -4.63
CA LEU A 12 0.71 -5.16 -3.53
C LEU A 12 -0.70 -4.67 -3.85
N ILE A 13 -0.85 -3.52 -4.52
CA ILE A 13 -2.14 -3.00 -4.96
C ILE A 13 -2.78 -3.98 -5.95
N LEU A 14 -2.04 -4.39 -6.99
CA LEU A 14 -2.59 -5.27 -8.02
C LEU A 14 -2.94 -6.65 -7.46
N SER A 15 -2.04 -7.26 -6.69
CA SER A 15 -2.30 -8.56 -6.05
C SER A 15 -3.43 -8.48 -5.01
N GLY A 16 -3.54 -7.39 -4.25
CA GLY A 16 -4.62 -7.18 -3.28
C GLY A 16 -5.99 -7.04 -3.95
N ILE A 17 -6.09 -6.28 -5.04
CA ILE A 17 -7.32 -6.16 -5.85
C ILE A 17 -7.69 -7.52 -6.45
N LEU A 18 -6.71 -8.26 -6.96
CA LEU A 18 -6.92 -9.58 -7.53
C LEU A 18 -7.51 -10.56 -6.52
N LEU A 19 -7.00 -10.54 -5.29
CA LEU A 19 -7.49 -11.38 -4.19
C LEU A 19 -8.85 -10.93 -3.65
N ALA A 20 -9.14 -9.63 -3.67
CA ALA A 20 -10.40 -9.08 -3.18
C ALA A 20 -11.58 -9.29 -4.15
N TYR A 21 -11.30 -9.41 -5.45
CA TYR A 21 -12.32 -9.55 -6.50
C TYR A 21 -12.01 -10.71 -7.46
N PRO A 22 -11.98 -11.97 -6.97
CA PRO A 22 -11.66 -13.12 -7.81
C PRO A 22 -12.63 -13.31 -8.98
N GLU A 23 -13.91 -12.92 -8.82
CA GLU A 23 -14.92 -12.99 -9.88
C GLU A 23 -14.59 -12.12 -11.10
N LEU A 24 -13.85 -11.02 -10.92
CA LEU A 24 -13.40 -10.16 -12.01
C LEU A 24 -12.20 -10.77 -12.76
N PHE A 25 -11.54 -11.76 -12.17
CA PHE A 25 -10.36 -12.41 -12.70
C PHE A 25 -10.45 -13.94 -12.54
N PRO A 26 -11.37 -14.63 -13.25
CA PRO A 26 -11.58 -16.07 -13.09
C PRO A 26 -10.33 -16.91 -13.40
N TRP A 27 -9.45 -16.39 -14.26
CA TRP A 27 -8.15 -17.01 -14.57
C TRP A 27 -7.14 -16.95 -13.41
N ALA A 28 -7.43 -16.18 -12.36
CA ALA A 28 -6.63 -16.06 -11.14
C ALA A 28 -7.23 -16.87 -9.96
N GLU A 29 -8.26 -17.68 -10.22
CA GLU A 29 -8.94 -18.50 -9.21
C GLU A 29 -7.97 -19.27 -8.33
N GLU A 30 -8.18 -19.11 -7.01
CA GLU A 30 -7.47 -19.79 -5.90
C GLU A 30 -5.96 -19.93 -6.07
N SER A 31 -5.31 -18.92 -6.65
CA SER A 31 -3.86 -18.91 -6.71
C SER A 31 -3.29 -18.68 -5.30
N SER A 32 -3.10 -19.79 -4.57
CA SER A 32 -2.29 -19.86 -3.35
C SER A 32 -0.95 -19.16 -3.55
N ALA A 33 -0.42 -19.19 -4.78
CA ALA A 33 0.76 -18.43 -5.20
C ALA A 33 0.55 -16.91 -5.13
N THR A 34 -0.57 -16.35 -5.60
CA THR A 34 -0.86 -14.90 -5.51
C THR A 34 -0.96 -14.46 -4.06
N SER A 35 -1.68 -15.22 -3.23
CA SER A 35 -1.78 -14.94 -1.79
C SER A 35 -0.40 -14.98 -1.12
N LEU A 36 0.38 -16.04 -1.38
CA LEU A 36 1.73 -16.20 -0.85
C LEU A 36 2.65 -15.05 -1.28
N LEU A 37 2.62 -14.67 -2.56
CA LEU A 37 3.43 -13.56 -3.07
C LEU A 37 2.98 -12.21 -2.48
N HIS A 38 1.68 -11.98 -2.30
CA HIS A 38 1.16 -10.78 -1.64
C HIS A 38 1.68 -10.68 -0.20
N ILE A 39 1.62 -11.78 0.55
CA ILE A 39 2.11 -11.86 1.93
C ILE A 39 3.62 -11.59 1.99
N TRP A 40 4.43 -12.25 1.15
CA TRP A 40 5.88 -12.03 1.12
C TRP A 40 6.25 -10.61 0.70
N ALA A 41 5.57 -10.04 -0.30
CA ALA A 41 5.73 -8.64 -0.66
C ALA A 41 5.34 -7.71 0.49
N GLY A 42 4.31 -8.07 1.27
CA GLY A 42 3.86 -7.36 2.47
C GLY A 42 4.90 -7.38 3.58
N PHE A 43 5.52 -8.52 3.86
CA PHE A 43 6.64 -8.63 4.79
C PHE A 43 7.83 -7.76 4.38
N PHE A 44 8.16 -7.78 3.08
CA PHE A 44 9.21 -6.92 2.57
C PHE A 44 8.83 -5.44 2.74
N PHE A 45 7.59 -5.09 2.41
CA PHE A 45 7.03 -3.74 2.55
C PHE A 45 7.07 -3.23 3.98
N LEU A 46 6.77 -4.08 4.97
CA LEU A 46 6.82 -3.78 6.41
C LEU A 46 8.17 -3.20 6.84
N VAL A 47 9.27 -3.63 6.21
CA VAL A 47 10.62 -3.17 6.54
C VAL A 47 11.02 -1.96 5.69
N ILE A 48 10.89 -2.09 4.37
CA ILE A 48 11.40 -1.07 3.44
C ILE A 48 10.61 0.23 3.50
N PHE A 49 9.30 0.17 3.76
CA PHE A 49 8.44 1.34 3.67
C PHE A 49 8.69 2.31 4.83
N PRO A 50 8.75 1.90 6.11
CA PRO A 50 9.13 2.79 7.20
C PRO A 50 10.54 3.37 7.01
N MET A 51 11.51 2.54 6.59
CA MET A 51 12.89 2.98 6.35
C MET A 51 12.95 4.08 5.27
N TYR A 52 12.32 3.84 4.12
CA TYR A 52 12.28 4.82 3.04
C TYR A 52 11.50 6.07 3.43
N SER A 53 10.36 5.91 4.09
CA SER A 53 9.52 7.04 4.50
C SER A 53 10.27 7.96 5.46
N TRP A 54 10.99 7.38 6.42
CA TRP A 54 11.79 8.14 7.37
C TRP A 54 12.89 8.95 6.70
N ASP A 55 13.68 8.31 5.84
CA ASP A 55 14.73 8.98 5.06
C ASP A 55 14.15 10.08 4.16
N HIS A 56 13.06 9.78 3.46
CA HIS A 56 12.40 10.72 2.56
C HIS A 56 11.81 11.93 3.30
N ILE A 57 11.17 11.73 4.45
CA ILE A 57 10.62 12.79 5.31
C ILE A 57 11.75 13.69 5.81
N ARG A 58 12.83 13.10 6.33
CA ARG A 58 14.00 13.85 6.80
C ARG A 58 14.64 14.69 5.68
N GLY A 59 14.82 14.10 4.49
CA GLY A 59 15.39 14.79 3.33
C GLY A 59 14.52 15.90 2.76
N HIS A 60 13.22 15.97 3.11
CA HIS A 60 12.29 16.96 2.60
C HIS A 60 11.53 17.71 3.71
N ALA A 61 12.08 17.75 4.93
CA ALA A 61 11.41 18.31 6.10
C ALA A 61 10.96 19.76 5.89
N ASP A 62 11.74 20.57 5.18
CA ASP A 62 11.37 21.96 4.88
C ASP A 62 10.18 22.08 3.93
N ARG A 63 9.98 21.12 3.02
CA ARG A 63 8.83 21.09 2.10
C ARG A 63 7.52 20.72 2.79
N LEU A 64 7.59 20.04 3.94
CA LEU A 64 6.41 19.71 4.74
C LEU A 64 5.71 20.97 5.28
N LYS A 65 6.44 22.08 5.43
CA LYS A 65 5.90 23.37 5.84
C LYS A 65 5.09 24.07 4.74
N GLN A 66 5.23 23.64 3.49
CA GLN A 66 4.54 24.20 2.34
C GLN A 66 3.33 23.33 1.97
N PHE A 67 2.15 23.93 2.00
CA PHE A 67 0.93 23.26 1.55
C PHE A 67 0.95 23.17 0.02
N SER A 68 1.21 21.97 -0.49
CA SER A 68 1.19 21.68 -1.92
C SER A 68 0.51 20.34 -2.16
N LEU A 69 -0.02 20.12 -3.36
CA LEU A 69 -0.59 18.81 -3.75
C LEU A 69 0.46 17.70 -3.67
N LEU A 70 1.75 18.03 -3.89
CA LEU A 70 2.85 17.09 -3.74
C LEU A 70 3.02 16.66 -2.29
N THR A 71 3.02 17.62 -1.35
CA THR A 71 3.13 17.36 0.09
C THR A 71 1.91 16.61 0.61
N ALA A 72 0.70 17.05 0.26
CA ALA A 72 -0.55 16.41 0.69
C ALA A 72 -0.65 14.97 0.20
N SER A 73 -0.39 14.71 -1.09
CA SER A 73 -0.39 13.35 -1.63
C SER A 73 0.69 12.46 -1.01
N GLY A 74 1.86 13.02 -0.66
CA GLY A 74 2.91 12.29 0.07
C GLY A 74 2.49 11.92 1.50
N ILE A 75 1.80 12.81 2.20
CA ILE A 75 1.25 12.55 3.55
C ILE A 75 0.18 11.45 3.47
N VAL A 76 -0.72 11.52 2.49
CA VAL A 76 -1.73 10.47 2.28
C VAL A 76 -1.07 9.12 2.01
N GLN A 77 -0.07 9.06 1.12
CA GLN A 77 0.68 7.82 0.87
C GLN A 77 1.34 7.27 2.13
N PHE A 78 1.92 8.14 2.97
CA PHE A 78 2.55 7.75 4.22
C PHE A 78 1.55 7.06 5.16
N PHE A 79 0.42 7.71 5.44
CA PHE A 79 -0.60 7.17 6.34
C PHE A 79 -1.31 5.95 5.76
N SER A 80 -1.57 5.92 4.45
CA SER A 80 -2.13 4.73 3.80
C SER A 80 -1.19 3.54 3.88
N GLY A 81 0.11 3.73 3.61
CA GLY A 81 1.10 2.65 3.74
C GLY A 81 1.23 2.15 5.17
N LEU A 82 1.22 3.04 6.17
CA LEU A 82 1.24 2.64 7.58
C LEU A 82 -0.05 1.89 7.97
N GLY A 83 -1.21 2.39 7.54
CA GLY A 83 -2.50 1.75 7.80
C GLY A 83 -2.62 0.38 7.13
N LEU A 84 -2.05 0.19 5.93
CA LEU A 84 -1.98 -1.12 5.27
C LEU A 84 -1.12 -2.11 6.07
N ILE A 85 -0.01 -1.68 6.66
CA ILE A 85 0.78 -2.52 7.56
C ILE A 85 -0.05 -2.90 8.80
N VAL A 86 -0.67 -1.91 9.45
CA VAL A 86 -1.45 -2.11 10.68
C VAL A 86 -2.67 -3.00 10.46
N SER A 87 -3.36 -2.88 9.33
CA SER A 87 -4.51 -3.73 8.98
C SER A 87 -4.09 -5.09 8.41
N GLY A 88 -2.95 -5.16 7.71
CA GLY A 88 -2.43 -6.39 7.12
C GLY A 88 -1.93 -7.41 8.15
N ILE A 89 -1.34 -6.96 9.27
CA ILE A 89 -0.84 -7.86 10.32
C ILE A 89 -1.99 -8.70 10.95
N PRO A 90 -3.11 -8.12 11.41
CA PRO A 90 -4.25 -8.91 11.90
C PRO A 90 -4.81 -9.86 10.83
N LEU A 91 -4.94 -9.41 9.58
CA LEU A 91 -5.45 -10.24 8.50
C LEU A 91 -4.54 -11.44 8.21
N LEU A 92 -3.23 -11.26 8.32
CA LEU A 92 -2.25 -12.35 8.22
C LEU A 92 -2.41 -13.37 9.35
N LEU A 93 -2.66 -12.91 10.58
CA LEU A 93 -2.70 -13.78 11.77
C LEU A 93 -4.02 -14.53 11.93
N TYR A 94 -5.13 -13.93 11.55
CA TYR A 94 -6.48 -14.44 11.83
C TYR A 94 -7.29 -14.76 10.57
N GLY A 95 -6.80 -14.40 9.39
CA GLY A 95 -7.49 -14.58 8.12
C GLY A 95 -8.51 -13.48 7.80
N THR A 96 -8.80 -13.33 6.52
CA THR A 96 -9.72 -12.32 5.97
C THR A 96 -11.18 -12.59 6.26
N ASP A 97 -11.53 -13.85 6.55
CA ASP A 97 -12.92 -14.29 6.72
C ASP A 97 -13.40 -14.14 8.17
N VAL A 98 -12.48 -13.80 9.07
CA VAL A 98 -12.74 -13.62 10.52
C VAL A 98 -12.82 -12.14 10.90
N LEU A 99 -12.14 -11.27 10.14
CA LEU A 99 -11.90 -9.87 10.49
C LEU A 99 -12.45 -8.91 9.42
N ASP A 100 -13.77 -8.73 9.39
CA ASP A 100 -14.45 -7.86 8.42
C ASP A 100 -13.92 -6.42 8.45
N PHE A 101 -13.80 -5.82 9.63
CA PHE A 101 -13.39 -4.42 9.76
C PHE A 101 -11.94 -4.17 9.29
N PRO A 102 -10.92 -4.93 9.74
CA PRO A 102 -9.57 -4.84 9.17
C PRO A 102 -9.54 -5.07 7.65
N ARG A 103 -10.34 -6.01 7.13
CA ARG A 103 -10.42 -6.28 5.68
C ARG A 103 -10.92 -5.07 4.91
N GLU A 104 -12.02 -4.46 5.36
CA GLU A 104 -12.61 -3.28 4.72
C GLU A 104 -11.66 -2.09 4.74
N ILE A 105 -11.01 -1.83 5.89
CA ILE A 105 -10.00 -0.78 6.00
C ILE A 105 -8.82 -1.06 5.07
N HIS A 106 -8.31 -2.29 5.05
CA HIS A 106 -7.17 -2.67 4.23
C HIS A 106 -7.47 -2.43 2.73
N LEU A 107 -8.66 -2.83 2.29
CA LEU A 107 -9.12 -2.61 0.92
C LEU A 107 -9.31 -1.12 0.60
N GLY A 108 -9.97 -0.38 1.48
CA GLY A 108 -10.17 1.06 1.32
C GLY A 108 -8.84 1.82 1.22
N LEU A 109 -7.88 1.50 2.09
CA LEU A 109 -6.54 2.08 2.06
C LEU A 109 -5.75 1.70 0.81
N THR A 110 -5.99 0.52 0.24
CA THR A 110 -5.38 0.10 -1.03
C THR A 110 -5.80 1.04 -2.16
N PHE A 111 -7.09 1.37 -2.26
CA PHE A 111 -7.59 2.32 -3.25
C PHE A 111 -7.09 3.75 -3.00
N VAL A 112 -7.05 4.20 -1.75
CA VAL A 112 -6.49 5.52 -1.38
C VAL A 112 -5.00 5.61 -1.75
N LEU A 113 -4.23 4.55 -1.50
CA LEU A 113 -2.81 4.51 -1.89
C LEU A 113 -2.66 4.54 -3.42
N ALA A 114 -3.46 3.77 -4.16
CA ALA A 114 -3.43 3.77 -5.61
C ALA A 114 -3.76 5.17 -6.19
N GLY A 115 -4.85 5.78 -5.74
CA GLY A 115 -5.24 7.12 -6.18
C GLY A 115 -4.20 8.18 -5.83
N SER A 116 -3.64 8.13 -4.62
CA SER A 116 -2.61 9.09 -4.19
C SER A 116 -1.29 8.91 -4.93
N LEU A 117 -0.90 7.70 -5.34
CA LEU A 117 0.28 7.48 -6.20
C LEU A 117 0.11 8.11 -7.58
N VAL A 118 -1.07 7.95 -8.18
CA VAL A 118 -1.41 8.58 -9.47
C VAL A 118 -1.38 10.09 -9.34
N LEU A 119 -2.07 10.65 -8.34
CA LEU A 119 -2.09 12.09 -8.09
C LEU A 119 -0.69 12.65 -7.86
N HIS A 120 0.12 12.01 -7.02
CA HIS A 120 1.48 12.45 -6.71
C HIS A 120 2.40 12.43 -7.95
N LYS A 121 2.19 11.49 -8.88
CA LYS A 121 2.94 11.45 -10.14
C LYS A 121 2.62 12.68 -11.01
N PHE A 122 1.36 13.12 -11.04
CA PHE A 122 0.95 14.30 -11.82
C PHE A 122 1.32 15.62 -11.14
N SER A 123 1.33 15.68 -9.81
CA SER A 123 1.72 16.86 -9.02
C SER A 123 3.24 17.14 -8.98
N ARG A 124 4.06 16.31 -9.65
CA ARG A 124 5.51 16.51 -9.77
C ARG A 124 5.93 17.39 -10.96
N LYS A 125 4.96 17.96 -11.68
CA LYS A 125 5.17 19.04 -12.67
C LYS A 125 5.08 20.38 -11.98
#